data_AF-A0A7J3VF78-F1
#
_entry.id   AF-A0A7J3VF78-F1
#
_cell.length_a   1.000
_cell.length_b   1.000
_cell.length_c   1.000
_cell.angle_alpha   90.00
_cell.angle_beta   90.00
_cell.angle_gamma   90.00
#
_symmetry.space_group_name_H-M   'P 1'
#
loop_
_entity.id
_entity.type
_entity.pdbx_description
1 polymer ?
#
loop_
_entity_poly.entity_id
_entity_poly.type
_entity_poly.pdbx_seq_one_letter_code
_entity_poly.pdbx_strand_id
1 'polypeptide(L)'
;MFSLLDVGNFFLFISGFLMIYTAYKDREVLTGYNFTGTIMLATGISFVIVFYLQEGYYISTVLTLPNYFYWLVVITALVQQKRKDKTT
;
A
#
# COMPACT_ATOMS: atom_id res chain seq x y z
N MET A 1 -15.35 -8.21 16.66
CA MET A 1 -14.93 -7.49 17.88
C MET A 1 -14.22 -6.23 17.41
N PHE A 2 -14.70 -5.04 17.78
CA PHE A 2 -14.06 -3.77 17.43
C PHE A 2 -12.88 -3.55 18.38
N SER A 3 -11.71 -3.25 17.84
CA SER A 3 -10.43 -3.18 18.56
C SER A 3 -9.73 -1.84 18.32
N LEU A 4 -8.78 -1.50 19.19
CA LEU A 4 -7.92 -0.33 18.99
C LEU A 4 -7.17 -0.39 17.64
N LEU A 5 -6.89 -1.61 17.17
CA LEU A 5 -6.26 -1.90 15.89
C LEU A 5 -7.15 -1.48 14.70
N ASP A 6 -8.48 -1.60 14.81
CA ASP A 6 -9.42 -1.11 13.79
C ASP A 6 -9.38 0.41 13.66
N VAL A 7 -9.18 1.16 14.75
CA VAL A 7 -9.05 2.62 14.72
C VAL A 7 -7.78 3.03 13.97
N GLY A 8 -6.65 2.38 14.27
CA GLY A 8 -5.40 2.60 13.53
C GLY A 8 -5.55 2.27 12.04
N ASN A 9 -6.16 1.14 11.72
CA ASN A 9 -6.43 0.75 10.34
C ASN A 9 -7.41 1.69 9.62
N PHE A 10 -8.34 2.33 10.34
CA PHE A 10 -9.24 3.33 9.76
C PHE A 10 -8.48 4.59 9.31
N PHE A 11 -7.49 5.05 10.07
CA PHE A 11 -6.61 6.13 9.59
C PHE A 11 -5.82 5.72 8.35
N LEU A 12 -5.28 4.49 8.34
CA LEU A 12 -4.59 3.93 7.18
C LEU A 12 -5.50 3.75 5.96
N PHE A 13 -6.78 3.48 6.19
CA PHE A 13 -7.79 3.36 5.14
C PHE A 13 -7.97 4.71 4.44
N ILE A 14 -8.26 5.78 5.21
CA ILE A 14 -8.44 7.13 4.67
C ILE A 14 -7.16 7.61 3.98
N SER A 15 -5.99 7.44 4.63
CA SER A 15 -4.73 7.83 4.03
C SER A 15 -4.43 7.05 2.75
N GLY A 16 -4.74 5.75 2.71
CA GLY A 16 -4.63 4.92 1.51
C GLY A 16 -5.38 5.51 0.31
N PHE A 17 -6.64 5.93 0.51
CA PHE A 17 -7.40 6.59 -0.56
C PHE A 17 -6.82 7.95 -0.95
N LEU A 18 -6.41 8.77 0.01
CA LEU A 18 -5.79 10.07 -0.27
C LEU A 18 -4.48 9.91 -1.05
N MET A 19 -3.68 8.90 -0.71
CA MET A 19 -2.44 8.58 -1.40
C MET A 19 -2.71 8.10 -2.83
N ILE A 20 -3.70 7.22 -3.03
CA ILE A 20 -4.12 6.80 -4.38
C ILE A 20 -4.60 8.02 -5.19
N TYR A 21 -5.43 8.88 -4.60
CA TYR A 21 -5.92 10.09 -5.25
C TYR A 21 -4.76 11.03 -5.63
N THR A 22 -3.80 11.22 -4.72
CA THR A 22 -2.62 12.05 -4.96
C THR A 22 -1.79 11.47 -6.09
N ALA A 23 -1.54 10.16 -6.09
CA ALA A 23 -0.82 9.47 -7.16
C ALA A 23 -1.55 9.51 -8.52
N TYR A 24 -2.88 9.55 -8.50
CA TYR A 24 -3.67 9.71 -9.73
C TYR A 24 -3.53 11.13 -10.29
N LYS A 25 -3.57 12.15 -9.42
CA LYS A 25 -3.47 13.56 -9.79
C LYS A 25 -2.05 13.96 -10.19
N ASP A 26 -1.06 13.46 -9.48
CA ASP A 26 0.35 13.71 -9.69
C ASP A 26 1.09 12.37 -9.65
N ARG A 27 1.56 11.90 -10.81
CA ARG A 27 2.25 10.61 -10.93
C ARG A 27 3.71 10.68 -10.53
N GLU A 28 4.30 11.87 -10.44
CA GLU A 28 5.73 12.01 -10.09
C GLU A 28 6.00 11.55 -8.67
N VAL A 29 5.03 11.71 -7.76
CA VAL A 29 5.12 11.22 -6.38
C VAL A 29 5.42 9.73 -6.29
N LEU A 30 4.98 8.93 -7.27
CA LEU A 30 5.23 7.47 -7.31
C LEU A 30 6.69 7.12 -7.57
N THR A 31 7.47 8.05 -8.14
CA THR A 31 8.87 7.84 -8.51
C THR A 31 9.87 8.21 -7.41
N GLY A 32 9.41 8.93 -6.38
CA GLY A 32 10.24 9.34 -5.24
C GLY A 32 10.58 8.21 -4.24
N TYR A 33 9.99 7.02 -4.42
CA TYR A 33 10.15 5.90 -3.49
C TYR A 33 11.32 4.98 -3.85
N ASN A 34 11.98 4.41 -2.84
CA ASN A 34 13.01 3.39 -3.04
C ASN A 34 12.39 2.01 -3.31
N PHE A 35 12.75 1.38 -4.43
CA PHE A 35 12.21 0.09 -4.86
C PHE A 35 12.30 -1.03 -3.80
N THR A 36 13.46 -1.19 -3.15
CA THR A 36 13.68 -2.24 -2.14
C THR A 36 12.80 -1.98 -0.91
N GLY A 37 12.76 -0.74 -0.44
CA GLY A 37 11.89 -0.33 0.67
C GLY A 37 10.41 -0.55 0.36
N THR A 38 9.97 -0.20 -0.84
CA THR A 38 8.58 -0.39 -1.30
C THR A 38 8.20 -1.88 -1.34
N ILE A 39 9.08 -2.77 -1.82
CA ILE A 39 8.82 -4.22 -1.79
C ILE A 39 8.72 -4.74 -0.35
N MET A 40 9.63 -4.30 0.52
CA MET A 40 9.62 -4.71 1.92
C MET A 40 8.33 -4.26 2.63
N LEU A 41 7.86 -3.03 2.37
CA LEU A 41 6.59 -2.51 2.87
C LEU A 41 5.40 -3.32 2.37
N ALA A 42 5.29 -3.54 1.06
CA ALA A 42 4.18 -4.32 0.49
C ALA A 42 4.13 -5.73 1.08
N THR A 43 5.30 -6.38 1.20
CA THR A 43 5.42 -7.72 1.79
C THR A 43 5.01 -7.73 3.27
N GLY A 44 5.45 -6.74 4.04
CA GLY A 44 5.04 -6.58 5.44
C GLY A 44 3.54 -6.43 5.59
N ILE A 45 2.91 -5.60 4.75
CA ILE A 45 1.45 -5.42 4.75
C ILE A 45 0.73 -6.72 4.33
N SER A 46 1.28 -7.48 3.38
CA SER A 46 0.73 -8.80 3.02
C SER A 46 0.69 -9.75 4.21
N PHE A 47 1.78 -9.83 5.00
CA PHE A 47 1.81 -10.66 6.21
C PHE A 47 0.80 -10.20 7.26
N VAL A 48 0.64 -8.88 7.44
CA VAL A 48 -0.36 -8.31 8.35
C VAL A 48 -1.78 -8.68 7.92
N ILE A 49 -2.08 -8.62 6.62
CA ILE A 49 -3.39 -9.03 6.07
C ILE A 49 -3.64 -10.53 6.32
N VAL A 50 -2.64 -11.39 6.09
CA VAL A 50 -2.76 -12.83 6.36
C VAL A 50 -3.02 -13.09 7.84
N PHE A 51 -2.28 -12.41 8.72
CA PHE A 51 -2.51 -12.49 10.16
C PHE A 51 -3.94 -12.05 10.54
N TYR A 52 -4.42 -10.92 10.00
CA TYR A 52 -5.79 -10.47 10.26
C TYR A 52 -6.84 -11.48 9.80
N LEU A 53 -6.65 -12.14 8.65
CA LEU A 53 -7.55 -13.19 8.19
C LEU A 53 -7.53 -14.42 9.10
N GLN A 54 -6.35 -14.83 9.59
CA GLN A 54 -6.21 -15.96 10.50
C GLN A 54 -6.88 -15.71 11.86
N GLU A 55 -6.73 -14.50 12.41
CA GLU A 55 -7.34 -14.10 13.69
C GLU A 55 -8.82 -13.67 13.56
N GLY A 56 -9.38 -13.66 12.34
CA GLY A 56 -10.76 -13.25 12.09
C GLY A 56 -11.01 -11.74 12.20
N TYR A 57 -9.97 -10.90 12.10
CA TYR A 57 -10.05 -9.45 12.05
C TYR A 57 -10.43 -8.94 10.65
N TYR A 58 -11.63 -9.31 10.19
CA TYR A 58 -12.11 -8.97 8.84
C TYR A 58 -12.27 -7.47 8.61
N ILE A 59 -12.69 -6.70 9.63
CA ILE A 59 -12.83 -5.24 9.51
C ILE A 59 -11.46 -4.60 9.25
N SER A 60 -10.49 -4.88 10.11
CA SER A 60 -9.10 -4.45 9.92
C SER A 60 -8.51 -4.90 8.59
N THR A 61 -8.82 -6.11 8.12
CA THR A 61 -8.41 -6.58 6.79
C THR A 61 -8.90 -5.62 5.70
N VAL A 62 -10.19 -5.32 5.67
CA VAL A 62 -10.78 -4.39 4.69
C VAL A 62 -10.20 -3.00 4.82
N LEU A 63 -9.99 -2.53 6.04
CA LEU A 63 -9.43 -1.20 6.32
C LEU A 63 -7.97 -1.06 5.84
N THR A 64 -7.20 -2.15 5.81
CA THR A 64 -5.80 -2.13 5.34
C THR A 64 -5.68 -2.22 3.82
N LEU A 65 -6.70 -2.71 3.10
CA LEU A 65 -6.63 -2.96 1.66
C LEU A 65 -6.26 -1.71 0.82
N PRO A 66 -6.84 -0.52 1.02
CA PRO A 66 -6.50 0.64 0.20
C PRO A 66 -5.02 1.04 0.32
N ASN A 67 -4.48 0.99 1.53
CA ASN A 67 -3.06 1.21 1.76
C ASN A 67 -2.21 0.14 1.06
N TYR A 68 -2.59 -1.13 1.15
CA TYR A 68 -1.91 -2.20 0.43
C TYR A 68 -1.91 -1.98 -1.09
N PHE A 69 -3.06 -1.65 -1.67
CA PHE A 69 -3.20 -1.37 -3.11
C PHE A 69 -2.34 -0.19 -3.55
N TYR A 70 -2.26 0.88 -2.75
CA TYR A 70 -1.38 2.00 -3.03
C TYR A 70 0.08 1.54 -3.22
N TRP A 71 0.59 0.71 -2.31
CA TRP A 71 1.97 0.22 -2.41
C TRP A 71 2.19 -0.69 -3.63
N LEU A 72 1.19 -1.48 -4.04
CA LEU A 72 1.26 -2.23 -5.30
C LEU A 72 1.34 -1.32 -6.53
N VAL A 73 0.61 -0.19 -6.52
CA VAL A 73 0.69 0.83 -7.57
C VAL A 73 2.08 1.44 -7.61
N VAL A 74 2.67 1.79 -6.46
CA VAL A 74 4.05 2.31 -6.37
C VAL A 74 5.06 1.30 -6.94
N ILE A 75 4.98 0.02 -6.55
CA ILE A 75 5.85 -1.03 -7.11
C ILE A 75 5.73 -1.07 -8.63
N THR A 76 4.50 -1.07 -9.14
CA THR A 76 4.24 -1.12 -10.58
C THR A 76 4.86 0.09 -11.30
N ALA A 77 4.71 1.28 -10.74
CA ALA A 77 5.31 2.50 -11.29
C ALA A 77 6.84 2.45 -11.32
N LEU A 78 7.47 2.00 -10.24
CA LEU A 78 8.93 1.85 -10.16
C LEU A 78 9.47 0.79 -11.13
N VAL A 79 8.75 -0.31 -11.32
CA VAL A 79 9.10 -1.33 -12.34
C VAL A 79 9.02 -0.74 -13.75
N GLN A 80 7.99 0.05 -14.04
CA GLN A 80 7.84 0.70 -15.35
C GLN A 80 8.95 1.73 -15.60
N GLN A 81 9.34 2.50 -14.59
CA GLN A 81 10.44 3.46 -14.69
C GLN A 81 11.77 2.76 -14.98
N LYS A 82 12.13 1.73 -14.20
CA LYS A 82 13.35 0.93 -14.45
C LYS A 82 13.40 0.32 -15.85
N ARG A 83 12.24 -0.03 -16.44
CA ARG A 83 12.17 -0.53 -17.82
C ARG A 83 12.46 0.57 -18.84
N LYS A 84 11.92 1.78 -18.63
CA LYS A 84 12.21 2.93 -19.50
C LYS A 84 13.70 3.30 -19.46
N ASP A 85 14.29 3.37 -18.27
CA ASP A 85 15.71 3.70 -18.10
C ASP A 85 16.65 2.68 -18.77
N LYS A 86 16.25 1.40 -18.84
CA LYS A 86 17.03 0.36 -19.55
C LYS A 86 16.90 0.38 -21.07
N THR A 87 15.90 1.08 -21.60
CA THR A 87 15.61 1.12 -23.05
C THR A 87 16.16 2.40 -23.70
N THR A 88 16.68 3.33 -22.90
CA THR A 88 17.28 4.60 -23.33
C THR A 88 18.79 4.53 -23.17
#